data_AF-A0A5C7IPJ1-F1
#
_entry.id   AF-A0A5C7IPJ1-F1
#
_cell.length_a   1.000
_cell.length_b   1.000
_cell.length_c   1.000
_cell.angle_alpha   90.00
_cell.angle_beta   90.00
_cell.angle_gamma   90.00
#
_symmetry.space_group_name_H-M   'P 1'
#
loop_
_entity.id
_entity.type
_entity.pdbx_description
1 polymer ?
#
loop_
_entity_poly.entity_id
_entity_poly.type
_entity_poly.pdbx_seq_one_letter_code
_entity_poly.pdbx_strand_id
1 'polypeptide(L)'
;MKSRDPQVFLVVMVPFLIFYSVRIYQIYTWTRIRLTTRRGKIWLNLVLYLYGGHVFGGMWYSFAIKKRVECWNNACIHDKENCSLVNGKYLQIGYNIKNTTYLDDSCNNKNLGIFKDAFDSGIVEIKYTFLVKLVYGFRWGLQNLSGFGQNLQPSTYVWENMFVIFIGVYGVAMFTYFIGNMQVDVYTGTG
;
A
#
# COMPACT_ATOMS: atom_id res chain seq x y z
N MET A 1 -5.92 -4.43 -26.31
CA MET A 1 -5.12 -5.22 -25.35
C MET A 1 -6.01 -5.63 -24.19
N LYS A 2 -6.07 -6.92 -23.85
CA LYS A 2 -6.80 -7.41 -22.67
C LYS A 2 -6.13 -6.82 -21.43
N SER A 3 -6.87 -6.05 -20.61
CA SER A 3 -6.35 -5.51 -19.34
C SER A 3 -5.80 -6.66 -18.50
N ARG A 4 -4.47 -6.69 -18.34
CA ARG A 4 -3.73 -7.67 -17.52
C ARG A 4 -3.76 -7.29 -16.04
N ASP A 5 -4.45 -6.21 -15.71
CA ASP A 5 -4.46 -5.58 -14.38
C ASP A 5 -5.06 -6.45 -13.27
N PRO A 6 -6.18 -7.16 -13.47
CA PRO A 6 -6.70 -8.05 -12.44
C PRO A 6 -5.76 -9.24 -12.20
N GLN A 7 -5.07 -9.74 -13.22
CA GLN A 7 -4.17 -10.88 -13.07
C GLN A 7 -2.90 -10.49 -12.30
N VAL A 8 -2.29 -9.34 -12.61
CA VAL A 8 -1.10 -8.87 -11.88
C VAL A 8 -1.46 -8.50 -10.44
N PHE A 9 -2.61 -7.85 -10.22
CA PHE A 9 -3.09 -7.53 -8.88
C PHE A 9 -3.28 -8.80 -8.04
N LEU A 10 -3.96 -9.81 -8.59
CA LEU A 10 -4.20 -11.08 -7.90
C LEU A 10 -2.91 -11.88 -7.68
N VAL A 11 -2.05 -11.99 -8.68
CA VAL A 11 -0.79 -12.76 -8.60
C VAL A 11 0.18 -12.16 -7.59
N VAL A 12 0.16 -10.84 -7.37
CA VAL A 12 1.02 -10.19 -6.38
C VAL A 12 0.34 -10.11 -5.00
N MET A 13 -0.93 -9.71 -4.94
CA MET A 13 -1.64 -9.57 -3.66
C MET A 13 -1.89 -10.89 -2.97
N VAL A 14 -2.39 -11.89 -3.69
CA VAL A 14 -2.91 -13.11 -3.05
C VAL A 14 -1.77 -13.89 -2.40
N PRO A 15 -0.63 -14.17 -3.07
CA PRO A 15 0.50 -14.82 -2.42
C PRO A 15 1.07 -13.96 -1.30
N PHE A 16 1.20 -12.64 -1.51
CA PHE A 16 1.73 -11.76 -0.47
C PHE A 16 0.86 -11.82 0.78
N LEU A 17 -0.47 -11.71 0.64
CA LEU A 17 -1.42 -11.80 1.75
C LEU A 17 -1.41 -13.19 2.40
N ILE A 18 -1.37 -14.28 1.62
CA ILE A 18 -1.31 -15.64 2.17
C ILE A 18 -0.02 -15.86 2.97
N PHE A 19 1.15 -15.61 2.37
CA PHE A 19 2.43 -15.79 3.05
C PHE A 19 2.56 -14.84 4.26
N TYR A 20 2.04 -13.61 4.14
CA TYR A 20 1.99 -12.64 5.22
C TYR A 20 1.10 -13.11 6.37
N SER A 21 -0.13 -13.55 6.08
CA SER A 21 -1.07 -14.05 7.08
C SER A 21 -0.55 -15.31 7.77
N VAL A 22 0.07 -16.24 7.02
CA VAL A 22 0.71 -17.43 7.59
C VAL A 22 1.87 -17.03 8.51
N ARG A 23 2.75 -16.11 8.06
CA ARG A 23 3.88 -15.65 8.87
C ARG A 23 3.43 -14.91 10.13
N ILE A 24 2.40 -14.07 10.03
CA ILE A 24 1.79 -13.41 11.18
C ILE A 24 1.19 -14.43 12.13
N TYR A 25 0.44 -15.41 11.62
CA TYR A 25 -0.17 -16.44 12.45
C TYR A 25 0.90 -17.26 13.18
N GLN A 26 1.99 -17.63 12.50
CA GLN A 26 3.13 -18.32 13.10
C GLN A 26 3.83 -17.46 14.16
N ILE A 27 4.14 -16.20 13.85
CA ILE A 27 4.78 -15.28 14.81
C ILE A 27 3.87 -15.10 16.02
N TYR A 28 2.59 -14.84 15.79
CA TYR A 28 1.58 -14.62 16.82
C TYR A 28 1.40 -15.85 17.71
N THR A 29 1.22 -17.04 17.16
CA THR A 29 1.06 -18.27 17.95
C THR A 29 2.33 -18.57 18.76
N TRP A 30 3.50 -18.48 18.13
CA TRP A 30 4.78 -18.75 18.77
C TRP A 30 5.09 -17.75 19.89
N THR A 31 4.92 -16.45 19.62
CA THR A 31 5.14 -15.41 20.64
C THR A 31 4.07 -15.43 21.70
N ARG A 32 2.79 -15.68 21.41
CA ARG A 32 1.73 -15.82 22.42
C ARG A 32 2.02 -16.96 23.41
N ILE A 33 2.55 -18.09 22.93
CA ILE A 33 2.91 -19.23 23.79
C ILE A 33 4.10 -18.88 24.70
N ARG A 34 5.09 -18.13 24.20
CA ARG A 34 6.33 -17.82 24.93
C ARG A 34 6.26 -16.52 25.75
N LEU A 35 5.46 -15.55 25.35
CA LEU A 35 5.23 -14.31 26.09
C LEU A 35 4.09 -14.50 27.09
N THR A 36 4.48 -14.79 28.31
CA THR A 36 3.57 -14.84 29.45
C THR A 36 3.31 -13.46 30.05
N THR A 37 4.24 -12.50 29.84
CA THR A 37 4.17 -11.18 30.46
C THR A 37 3.10 -10.29 29.81
N ARG A 38 2.33 -9.59 30.65
CA ARG A 38 1.29 -8.63 30.25
C ARG A 38 1.82 -7.58 29.27
N ARG A 39 2.89 -6.88 29.66
CA ARG A 39 3.54 -5.86 28.83
C ARG A 39 3.97 -6.42 27.48
N GLY A 40 4.52 -7.64 27.47
CA GLY A 40 4.92 -8.30 26.24
C GLY A 40 3.75 -8.47 25.26
N LYS A 41 2.59 -8.91 25.73
CA LYS A 41 1.40 -9.09 24.88
C LYS A 41 0.94 -7.78 24.25
N ILE A 42 0.94 -6.69 25.02
CA ILE A 42 0.63 -5.34 24.51
C ILE A 42 1.64 -4.93 23.42
N TRP A 43 2.94 -5.09 23.69
CA TRP A 43 4.00 -4.77 22.73
C TRP A 43 3.89 -5.61 21.46
N LEU A 44 3.61 -6.91 21.57
CA LEU A 44 3.40 -7.79 20.42
C LEU A 44 2.26 -7.29 19.54
N ASN A 45 1.12 -6.94 20.15
CA ASN A 45 -0.03 -6.43 19.42
C ASN A 45 0.28 -5.10 18.72
N LEU A 46 1.01 -4.21 19.40
CA LEU A 46 1.47 -2.95 18.81
C LEU A 46 2.39 -3.20 17.62
N VAL A 47 3.36 -4.11 17.74
CA VAL A 47 4.27 -4.46 16.64
C VAL A 47 3.50 -5.05 15.46
N LEU A 48 2.52 -5.93 15.71
CA LEU A 48 1.66 -6.47 14.65
C LEU A 48 0.83 -5.38 13.97
N TYR A 49 0.31 -4.42 14.74
CA TYR A 49 -0.41 -3.28 14.21
C TYR A 49 0.45 -2.38 13.31
N LEU A 50 1.65 -2.03 13.77
CA LEU A 50 2.62 -1.26 12.99
C LEU A 50 3.05 -2.03 11.73
N TYR A 51 3.25 -3.34 11.85
CA TYR A 51 3.59 -4.18 10.70
C TYR A 51 2.45 -4.23 9.66
N GLY A 52 1.19 -4.22 10.11
CA GLY A 52 0.03 -3.99 9.25
C GLY A 52 0.15 -2.70 8.46
N GLY A 53 0.41 -1.57 9.14
CA GLY A 53 0.56 -0.26 8.50
C GLY A 53 1.66 -0.26 7.43
N HIS A 54 2.79 -0.91 7.69
CA HIS A 54 3.87 -1.04 6.72
C HIS A 54 3.42 -1.81 5.47
N VAL A 55 2.70 -2.92 5.64
CA VAL A 55 2.25 -3.76 4.54
C VAL A 55 1.17 -3.09 3.69
N PHE A 56 0.10 -2.59 4.31
CA PHE A 56 -0.95 -1.90 3.55
C PHE A 56 -0.41 -0.63 2.87
N GLY A 57 0.51 0.08 3.53
CA GLY A 57 1.22 1.21 2.93
C GLY A 57 2.09 0.84 1.73
N GLY A 58 2.85 -0.26 1.83
CA GLY A 58 3.70 -0.76 0.74
C GLY A 58 2.89 -1.28 -0.46
N MET A 59 1.77 -1.95 -0.20
CA MET A 59 0.82 -2.38 -1.23
C MET A 59 0.23 -1.18 -1.97
N TRP A 60 -0.26 -0.20 -1.22
CA TRP A 60 -0.79 1.03 -1.78
C TRP A 60 0.24 1.76 -2.66
N TYR A 61 1.48 1.90 -2.19
CA TYR A 61 2.56 2.53 -2.96
C TYR A 61 2.87 1.78 -4.26
N SER A 62 2.93 0.44 -4.19
CA SER A 62 3.20 -0.41 -5.36
C SER A 62 2.10 -0.29 -6.42
N PHE A 63 0.84 -0.18 -6.00
CA PHE A 63 -0.27 0.09 -6.91
C PHE A 63 -0.29 1.50 -7.47
N ALA A 64 0.11 2.50 -6.68
CA ALA A 64 0.29 3.85 -7.18
C ALA A 64 1.34 3.89 -8.30
N ILE A 65 2.48 3.19 -8.14
CA ILE A 65 3.48 3.03 -9.20
C ILE A 65 2.86 2.33 -10.42
N LYS A 66 2.16 1.21 -10.23
CA LYS A 66 1.52 0.48 -11.33
C LYS A 66 0.58 1.37 -12.14
N LYS A 67 -0.28 2.14 -11.45
CA LYS A 67 -1.20 3.09 -12.10
C LYS A 67 -0.45 4.20 -12.84
N ARG A 68 0.69 4.66 -12.32
CA ARG A 68 1.56 5.63 -13.03
C ARG A 68 2.19 5.03 -14.28
N VAL A 69 2.71 3.80 -14.20
CA VAL A 69 3.28 3.07 -15.34
C VAL A 69 2.23 2.80 -16.41
N GLU A 70 1.02 2.39 -16.04
CA GLU A 70 -0.10 2.23 -16.97
C GLU A 70 -0.46 3.53 -17.67
N CYS A 71 -0.46 4.64 -16.93
CA CYS A 71 -0.73 5.94 -17.51
C CYS A 71 0.32 6.33 -18.56
N TRP A 72 1.61 6.20 -18.23
CA TRP A 72 2.70 6.44 -19.18
C TRP A 72 2.62 5.51 -20.39
N ASN A 73 2.27 4.24 -20.17
CA ASN A 73 2.11 3.28 -21.25
C ASN A 73 0.97 3.69 -22.21
N ASN A 74 -0.14 4.19 -21.68
CA ASN A 74 -1.25 4.66 -22.51
C ASN A 74 -0.87 5.93 -23.29
N ALA A 75 -0.23 6.91 -22.66
CA ALA A 75 0.26 8.12 -23.34
C ALA A 75 1.24 7.77 -24.47
N CYS A 76 2.18 6.86 -24.20
CA CYS A 76 3.16 6.35 -25.16
C CYS A 76 2.53 5.64 -26.37
N ILE A 77 1.42 4.92 -26.19
CA ILE A 77 0.69 4.28 -27.32
C ILE A 77 0.04 5.33 -28.22
N HIS A 78 -0.42 6.44 -27.65
CA HIS A 78 -1.07 7.52 -28.37
C HIS A 78 -0.07 8.44 -29.09
N ASP A 79 1.14 8.62 -28.56
CA ASP A 79 2.22 9.39 -29.18
C ASP A 79 3.33 8.49 -29.76
N LYS A 80 3.04 7.92 -30.94
CA LYS A 80 3.89 6.91 -31.60
C LYS A 80 5.24 7.44 -32.11
N GLU A 81 5.38 8.75 -32.32
CA GLU A 81 6.61 9.34 -32.87
C GLU A 81 7.71 9.51 -31.81
N ASN A 82 7.34 9.66 -30.52
CA ASN A 82 8.28 9.98 -29.44
C ASN A 82 8.55 8.84 -28.45
N CYS A 83 7.92 7.68 -28.62
CA CYS A 83 8.03 6.57 -27.67
C CYS A 83 8.59 5.29 -28.31
N SER A 84 9.91 5.14 -28.32
CA SER A 84 10.57 3.91 -28.76
C SER A 84 10.90 2.98 -27.58
N LEU A 85 10.26 1.82 -27.54
CA LEU A 85 10.57 0.72 -26.64
C LEU A 85 11.95 0.12 -26.98
N VAL A 86 12.98 0.41 -26.17
CA VAL A 86 14.26 -0.30 -26.26
C VAL A 86 14.34 -1.35 -25.15
N ASN A 87 14.44 -2.62 -25.53
CA ASN A 87 14.70 -3.76 -24.63
C ASN A 87 13.72 -3.92 -23.45
N GLY A 88 12.42 -3.70 -23.68
CA GLY A 88 11.38 -3.92 -22.67
C GLY A 88 11.47 -2.99 -21.45
N LYS A 89 12.28 -1.93 -21.54
CA LYS A 89 12.35 -0.84 -20.58
C LYS A 89 11.81 0.42 -21.25
N TYR A 90 10.95 1.15 -20.56
CA TYR A 90 10.50 2.47 -21.01
C TYR A 90 11.70 3.40 -20.98
N LEU A 91 12.27 3.66 -22.16
CA LEU A 91 13.36 4.59 -22.36
C LEU A 91 12.80 5.74 -23.18
N GLN A 92 12.77 6.92 -22.57
CA GLN A 92 12.51 8.18 -23.23
C GLN A 92 13.62 8.37 -24.29
N ILE A 93 13.32 8.14 -25.57
CA ILE A 93 14.22 8.55 -26.66
C ILE A 93 13.60 9.80 -27.25
N GLY A 94 14.21 10.96 -26.95
CA GLY A 94 13.82 12.18 -27.64
C GLY A 94 14.19 13.50 -26.99
N TYR A 95 14.70 13.56 -25.76
CA TYR A 95 15.15 14.84 -25.19
C TYR A 95 16.53 14.71 -24.54
N ASN A 96 17.42 15.62 -24.93
CA ASN A 96 18.71 15.87 -24.30
C ASN A 96 18.58 15.77 -22.77
N ILE A 97 19.38 14.87 -22.17
CA ILE A 97 19.45 14.58 -20.72
C ILE A 97 20.13 15.74 -19.96
N LYS A 98 19.68 16.97 -20.22
CA LYS A 98 20.06 18.17 -19.49
C LYS A 98 18.85 18.89 -18.89
N ASN A 99 17.66 18.71 -19.47
CA ASN A 99 16.41 19.22 -18.93
C ASN A 99 15.35 18.12 -19.01
N THR A 100 15.14 17.38 -17.91
CA THR A 100 13.99 16.48 -17.77
C THR A 100 12.73 17.33 -17.61
N THR A 101 12.26 17.91 -18.71
CA THR A 101 10.86 18.33 -18.81
C THR A 101 10.04 17.06 -18.96
N TYR A 102 9.37 16.75 -17.84
CA TYR A 102 8.24 15.85 -17.65
C TYR A 102 7.69 15.29 -18.97
N LEU A 103 7.69 13.96 -19.11
CA LEU A 103 6.69 13.30 -19.96
C LEU A 103 5.36 13.94 -19.61
N ASP A 104 4.77 14.60 -20.60
CA ASP A 104 3.55 15.39 -20.52
C ASP A 104 2.58 14.84 -19.45
N ASP A 105 2.16 15.72 -18.54
CA ASP A 105 1.24 15.51 -17.42
C ASP A 105 -0.18 15.11 -17.86
N SER A 106 -0.37 14.59 -19.09
CA SER A 106 -1.64 14.06 -19.60
C SER A 106 -2.11 12.79 -18.89
N CYS A 107 -1.51 12.44 -17.75
CA CYS A 107 -2.15 11.64 -16.71
C CYS A 107 -3.30 12.38 -16.03
N ASN A 108 -4.22 12.94 -16.82
CA ASN A 108 -5.43 13.61 -16.37
C ASN A 108 -6.52 12.57 -16.02
N ASN A 109 -6.11 11.50 -15.33
CA ASN A 109 -7.00 10.42 -14.92
C ASN A 109 -7.87 10.94 -13.79
N LYS A 110 -9.08 11.40 -14.09
CA LYS A 110 -10.08 11.80 -13.09
C LYS A 110 -10.41 10.68 -12.08
N ASN A 111 -10.00 9.44 -12.35
CA ASN A 111 -10.25 8.25 -11.53
C ASN A 111 -8.98 7.68 -10.87
N LEU A 112 -8.16 8.53 -10.23
CA LEU A 112 -7.03 8.06 -9.41
C LEU A 112 -7.48 7.28 -8.16
N GLY A 113 -8.68 7.58 -7.63
CA GLY A 113 -9.23 6.92 -6.45
C GLY A 113 -8.33 7.06 -5.23
N ILE A 114 -8.12 5.96 -4.50
CA ILE A 114 -7.27 5.93 -3.30
C ILE A 114 -5.80 6.30 -3.55
N PHE A 115 -5.35 6.32 -4.81
CA PHE A 115 -3.97 6.64 -5.17
C PHE A 115 -3.76 8.13 -5.42
N LYS A 116 -4.81 8.95 -5.40
CA LYS A 116 -4.73 10.40 -5.65
C LYS A 116 -3.63 11.09 -4.83
N ASP A 117 -3.55 10.79 -3.53
CA ASP A 117 -2.52 11.31 -2.62
C ASP A 117 -1.08 11.03 -3.10
N ALA A 118 -0.83 9.86 -3.70
CA ALA A 118 0.50 9.53 -4.23
C ALA A 118 0.89 10.37 -5.45
N PHE A 119 -0.09 10.77 -6.26
CA PHE A 119 0.13 11.60 -7.44
C PHE A 119 0.25 13.07 -7.05
N ASP A 120 -0.67 13.57 -6.23
CA ASP A 120 -0.67 14.95 -5.75
C ASP A 120 0.60 15.28 -4.96
N SER A 121 1.16 14.31 -4.22
CA SER A 121 2.43 14.46 -3.49
C SER A 121 3.69 14.25 -4.34
N GLY A 122 3.57 13.69 -5.54
CA GLY A 122 4.71 13.30 -6.38
C GLY A 122 5.55 12.15 -5.83
N ILE A 123 5.12 11.42 -4.78
CA ILE A 123 5.94 10.39 -4.11
C ILE A 123 6.33 9.19 -5.01
N VAL A 124 5.56 8.98 -6.08
CA VAL A 124 5.81 7.96 -7.11
C VAL A 124 6.90 8.37 -8.11
N GLU A 125 7.43 9.59 -8.01
CA GLU A 125 8.48 10.11 -8.89
C GLU A 125 9.88 9.65 -8.47
N ILE A 126 10.83 9.80 -9.39
CA ILE A 126 12.22 9.35 -9.21
C ILE A 126 12.97 10.23 -8.18
N LYS A 127 12.51 11.47 -7.96
CA LYS A 127 13.15 12.47 -7.10
C LYS A 127 13.39 12.01 -5.65
N TYR A 128 12.53 11.16 -5.10
CA TYR A 128 12.58 10.78 -3.68
C TYR A 128 13.42 9.53 -3.44
N THR A 129 14.19 9.54 -2.34
CA THR A 129 14.95 8.37 -1.88
C THR A 129 14.00 7.25 -1.42
N PHE A 130 14.50 6.02 -1.39
CA PHE A 130 13.72 4.85 -0.96
C PHE A 130 13.15 5.01 0.47
N LEU A 131 13.94 5.56 1.40
CA LEU A 131 13.50 5.74 2.78
C LEU A 131 12.30 6.69 2.88
N VAL A 132 12.30 7.78 2.09
CA VAL A 132 11.17 8.72 2.04
C VAL A 132 9.92 8.02 1.54
N LYS A 133 10.04 7.22 0.47
CA LYS A 133 8.93 6.42 -0.08
C LYS A 133 8.38 5.42 0.93
N LEU A 134 9.27 4.73 1.65
CA LEU A 134 8.92 3.77 2.69
C LEU A 134 8.17 4.43 3.84
N VAL A 135 8.71 5.53 4.40
CA VAL A 135 8.09 6.24 5.52
C VAL A 135 6.76 6.88 5.10
N TYR A 136 6.68 7.41 3.88
CA TYR A 136 5.44 7.98 3.34
C TYR A 136 4.35 6.91 3.21
N GLY A 137 4.67 5.77 2.59
CA GLY A 137 3.74 4.64 2.49
C GLY A 137 3.35 4.12 3.87
N PHE A 138 4.31 4.01 4.79
CA PHE A 138 4.06 3.58 6.17
C PHE A 138 3.09 4.53 6.90
N ARG A 139 3.30 5.85 6.79
CA ARG A 139 2.38 6.88 7.32
C ARG A 139 0.98 6.69 6.73
N TRP A 140 0.87 6.58 5.41
CA TRP A 140 -0.41 6.40 4.72
C TRP A 140 -1.14 5.16 5.22
N GLY A 141 -0.44 4.03 5.33
CA GLY A 141 -1.02 2.78 5.81
C GLY A 141 -1.49 2.87 7.26
N LEU A 142 -0.66 3.45 8.14
CA LEU A 142 -1.01 3.61 9.56
C LEU A 142 -2.21 4.54 9.75
N GLN A 143 -2.28 5.65 9.00
CA GLN A 143 -3.40 6.60 9.06
C GLN A 143 -4.72 5.92 8.68
N ASN A 144 -4.72 5.14 7.59
CA ASN A 144 -5.93 4.49 7.11
C ASN A 144 -6.35 3.28 7.95
N LEU A 145 -5.41 2.55 8.54
CA LEU A 145 -5.75 1.52 9.53
C LEU A 145 -6.37 2.12 10.79
N SER A 146 -5.80 3.23 11.28
CA SER A 146 -6.28 3.91 12.50
C SER A 146 -7.65 4.55 12.29
N GLY A 147 -7.94 5.00 11.07
CA GLY A 147 -9.24 5.55 10.67
C GLY A 147 -10.19 4.53 10.03
N PHE A 148 -9.90 3.23 10.13
CA PHE A 148 -10.71 2.15 9.55
C PHE A 148 -11.07 2.34 8.06
N GLY A 149 -10.22 3.02 7.30
CA GLY A 149 -10.42 3.31 5.88
C GLY A 149 -11.53 4.34 5.58
N GLN A 150 -12.11 5.01 6.57
CA GLN A 150 -13.27 5.90 6.37
C GLN A 150 -13.00 7.09 5.45
N ASN A 151 -11.76 7.58 5.40
CA ASN A 151 -11.36 8.70 4.56
C ASN A 151 -10.89 8.27 3.16
N LEU A 152 -10.92 6.97 2.84
CA LEU A 152 -10.54 6.48 1.52
C LEU A 152 -11.68 6.67 0.54
N GLN A 153 -11.37 7.30 -0.59
CA GLN A 153 -12.29 7.48 -1.71
C GLN A 153 -11.86 6.57 -2.87
N PRO A 154 -12.29 5.28 -2.89
CA PRO A 154 -12.00 4.40 -4.01
C PRO A 154 -12.70 4.86 -5.29
N SER A 155 -12.09 4.56 -6.43
CA SER A 155 -12.76 4.71 -7.73
C SER A 155 -13.81 3.62 -7.95
N THR A 156 -14.40 3.57 -9.15
CA THR A 156 -15.30 2.48 -9.58
C THR A 156 -14.58 1.14 -9.79
N TYR A 157 -13.27 1.08 -9.58
CA TYR A 157 -12.48 -0.13 -9.74
C TYR A 157 -12.73 -1.12 -8.58
N VAL A 158 -13.21 -2.31 -8.91
CA VAL A 158 -13.60 -3.35 -7.94
C VAL A 158 -12.48 -3.70 -6.97
N TRP A 159 -11.23 -3.79 -7.45
CA TRP A 159 -10.10 -4.16 -6.60
C TRP A 159 -9.65 -3.05 -5.64
N GLU A 160 -9.86 -1.78 -5.99
CA GLU A 160 -9.67 -0.68 -5.03
C GLU A 160 -10.68 -0.78 -3.90
N ASN A 161 -11.95 -1.07 -4.22
CA ASN A 161 -13.01 -1.25 -3.22
C ASN A 161 -12.72 -2.44 -2.30
N MET A 162 -12.31 -3.59 -2.87
CA MET A 162 -11.89 -4.75 -2.07
C MET A 162 -10.71 -4.42 -1.14
N PHE A 163 -9.73 -3.66 -1.62
CA PHE A 163 -8.59 -3.24 -0.80
C PHE A 163 -9.01 -2.33 0.37
N VAL A 164 -9.92 -1.38 0.14
CA VAL A 164 -10.49 -0.53 1.20
C VAL A 164 -11.23 -1.37 2.24
N ILE A 165 -12.02 -2.35 1.83
CA ILE A 165 -12.72 -3.28 2.74
C ILE A 165 -11.70 -4.04 3.61
N PHE A 166 -10.61 -4.54 3.02
CA PHE A 166 -9.56 -5.23 3.79
C PHE A 166 -8.88 -4.33 4.82
N ILE A 167 -8.60 -3.07 4.48
CA ILE A 167 -8.06 -2.07 5.42
C ILE A 167 -9.03 -1.88 6.59
N GLY A 168 -10.33 -1.71 6.31
CA GLY A 168 -11.35 -1.54 7.34
C GLY A 168 -11.45 -2.74 8.28
N VAL A 169 -11.60 -3.95 7.73
CA VAL A 169 -11.71 -5.19 8.51
C VAL A 169 -10.45 -5.43 9.35
N TYR A 170 -9.27 -5.28 8.75
CA TYR A 170 -8.01 -5.47 9.47
C TYR A 170 -7.83 -4.43 10.58
N GLY A 171 -8.10 -3.15 10.29
CA GLY A 171 -8.01 -2.05 11.24
C GLY A 171 -8.91 -2.30 12.45
N VAL A 172 -10.19 -2.63 12.23
CA VAL A 172 -11.14 -2.94 13.30
C VAL A 172 -10.68 -4.15 14.11
N ALA A 173 -10.33 -5.26 13.46
CA ALA A 173 -9.92 -6.48 14.14
C ALA A 173 -8.70 -6.24 15.05
N MET A 174 -7.67 -5.57 14.54
CA MET A 174 -6.46 -5.28 15.32
C MET A 174 -6.72 -4.27 16.45
N PHE A 175 -7.53 -3.24 16.20
CA PHE A 175 -7.85 -2.23 17.22
C PHE A 175 -8.68 -2.82 18.36
N THR A 176 -9.72 -3.59 18.04
CA THR A 176 -10.52 -4.32 19.05
C THR A 176 -9.66 -5.30 19.83
N TYR A 177 -8.76 -6.02 19.17
CA TYR A 177 -7.85 -6.93 19.85
C TYR A 177 -6.85 -6.20 20.75
N PHE A 178 -6.37 -5.02 20.36
CA PHE A 178 -5.50 -4.19 21.17
C PHE A 178 -6.22 -3.69 22.43
N ILE A 179 -7.42 -3.10 22.28
CA ILE A 179 -8.24 -2.62 23.39
C ILE A 179 -8.65 -3.76 24.32
N GLY A 180 -9.12 -4.89 23.78
CA GLY A 180 -9.57 -6.02 24.60
C GLY A 180 -8.47 -6.53 25.54
N ASN A 181 -7.23 -6.57 25.07
CA ASN A 181 -6.10 -6.94 25.92
C ASN A 181 -5.80 -5.85 26.98
N MET A 182 -5.87 -4.56 26.64
CA MET A 182 -5.71 -3.48 27.62
C MET A 182 -6.84 -3.41 28.67
N GLN A 183 -8.08 -3.73 28.29
CA GLN A 183 -9.22 -3.69 29.22
C GLN A 183 -9.17 -4.85 30.21
N VAL A 184 -8.89 -6.07 29.75
CA VAL A 184 -8.65 -7.23 30.64
C VAL A 184 -7.56 -6.90 31.67
N ASP A 185 -6.56 -6.10 31.28
CA ASP A 185 -5.47 -5.69 32.16
C ASP A 185 -5.88 -4.73 33.29
N VAL A 186 -6.90 -3.88 33.08
CA VAL A 186 -7.43 -2.99 34.13
C VAL A 186 -8.26 -3.77 35.14
N TYR A 187 -9.12 -4.68 34.69
CA TYR A 187 -10.02 -5.45 35.57
C TYR A 187 -9.31 -6.55 36.38
N THR A 188 -8.15 -7.04 35.93
CA THR A 188 -7.37 -8.08 36.63
C THR A 188 -6.20 -7.52 37.45
N GLY A 189 -6.00 -6.19 37.46
CA GLY A 189 -4.96 -5.51 38.26
C GLY A 189 -5.42 -4.98 39.62
N THR A 190 -6.68 -5.23 40.01
CA THR A 190 -7.29 -4.78 41.26
C THR A 190 -7.61 -5.93 42.22
N GLY A 191 -6.84 -7.03 42.17
CA GLY A 191 -6.95 -8.17 43.08
C GLY A 191 -5.61 -8.51 43.69
#